data_AF-A0A9E1RLN4-F1
#
_entry.id   AF-A0A9E1RLN4-F1
#
_cell.length_a   1.000
_cell.length_b   1.000
_cell.length_c   1.000
_cell.angle_alpha   90.00
_cell.angle_beta   90.00
_cell.angle_gamma   90.00
#
_symmetry.space_group_name_H-M   'P 1'
#
loop_
_entity.id
_entity.type
_entity.pdbx_description
1 polymer ?
#
loop_
_entity_poly.entity_id
_entity_poly.type
_entity_poly.pdbx_seq_one_letter_code
_entity_poly.pdbx_strand_id
1 'polypeptide(L)'
;MSDITTILNACELVWRQQSVGSVAISDMRSELESHLVDAASAGKSPESVIGTNLDAFARSWISGQPASVIPLSFSAVQTEREAQADATRMRLYISIAAIIGVTLLGVLLGPKSNYSGLESWQWVFVLSTFSLLIGEMFTGGFFVLPFGIGAASASALSFAEVEPPVLIGVFTVVSALALWGLREFASKDDGVVFAVGGDRYVDQTGILTAPIQGVGTIGRVRIETESWMAITDGNQMIPEGAVVRVSEVRGTRMVVSAT
;
A
#
# COMPACT_ATOMS: atom_id res chain seq x y z
N MET A 1 1.96 -5.19 -27.28
CA MET A 1 2.63 -4.37 -26.24
C MET A 1 3.02 -2.99 -26.76
N SER A 2 3.75 -2.85 -27.87
CA SER A 2 4.16 -1.54 -28.43
C SER A 2 2.99 -0.58 -28.72
N ASP A 3 1.84 -1.10 -29.14
CA ASP A 3 0.66 -0.28 -29.47
C ASP A 3 -0.03 0.31 -28.23
N ILE A 4 -0.15 -0.49 -27.16
CA ILE A 4 -0.74 -0.06 -25.87
C ILE A 4 0.09 1.05 -25.24
N THR A 5 1.42 0.90 -25.20
CA THR A 5 2.30 1.93 -24.63
C THR A 5 2.22 3.25 -25.40
N THR A 6 2.10 3.20 -26.74
CA THR A 6 1.92 4.39 -27.57
C THR A 6 0.60 5.11 -27.26
N ILE A 7 -0.50 4.36 -27.11
CA ILE A 7 -1.82 4.90 -26.74
C ILE A 7 -1.77 5.55 -25.35
N LEU A 8 -1.19 4.87 -24.35
CA LEU A 8 -1.08 5.40 -22.99
C LEU A 8 -0.28 6.71 -22.94
N ASN A 9 0.85 6.78 -23.67
CA ASN A 9 1.67 7.99 -23.73
C ASN A 9 0.94 9.15 -24.42
N ALA A 10 0.14 8.88 -25.45
CA ALA A 10 -0.66 9.90 -26.12
C ALA A 10 -1.78 10.43 -25.22
N CYS A 11 -2.49 9.56 -24.50
CA CYS A 11 -3.50 9.97 -23.52
C CYS A 11 -2.89 10.79 -22.37
N GLU A 12 -1.75 10.36 -21.85
CA GLU A 12 -1.01 11.08 -20.80
C GLU A 12 -0.64 12.50 -21.23
N LEU A 13 -0.20 12.68 -22.48
CA LEU A 13 0.10 14.00 -23.02
C LEU A 13 -1.13 14.92 -23.01
N VAL A 14 -2.30 14.40 -23.40
CA VAL A 14 -3.57 15.17 -23.39
C VAL A 14 -3.96 15.54 -21.97
N TRP A 15 -3.83 14.63 -21.00
CA TRP A 15 -4.16 14.91 -19.59
C TRP A 15 -3.23 15.95 -18.98
N ARG A 16 -1.92 15.90 -19.28
CA ARG A 16 -0.96 16.94 -18.87
C ARG A 16 -1.32 18.30 -19.46
N GLN A 17 -1.76 18.35 -20.72
CA GLN A 17 -2.21 19.59 -21.36
C GLN A 17 -3.48 20.18 -20.72
N GLN A 18 -4.30 19.37 -20.07
CA GLN A 18 -5.50 19.81 -19.34
C GLN A 18 -5.26 20.08 -17.86
N SER A 19 -3.99 20.17 -17.43
CA SER A 19 -3.62 20.47 -16.04
C SER A 19 -4.13 19.44 -15.02
N VAL A 20 -4.29 18.18 -15.43
CA VAL A 20 -4.56 17.08 -14.50
C VAL A 20 -3.32 16.81 -13.65
N GLY A 21 -3.49 16.62 -12.34
CA GLY A 21 -2.38 16.35 -11.42
C GLY A 21 -1.68 15.01 -11.70
N SER A 22 -0.38 14.92 -11.39
CA SER A 22 0.46 13.74 -11.70
C SER A 22 -0.04 12.44 -11.07
N VAL A 23 -0.59 12.51 -9.86
CA VAL A 23 -1.18 11.36 -9.15
C VAL A 23 -2.41 10.85 -9.91
N ALA A 24 -3.34 11.75 -10.24
CA ALA A 24 -4.53 11.40 -11.01
C ALA A 24 -4.17 10.84 -12.40
N ILE A 25 -3.15 11.38 -13.06
CA ILE A 25 -2.62 10.85 -14.32
C ILE A 25 -2.12 9.41 -14.16
N SER A 26 -1.38 9.11 -13.08
CA SER A 26 -0.90 7.76 -12.79
C SER A 26 -2.05 6.77 -12.61
N ASP A 27 -3.07 7.15 -11.84
CA ASP A 27 -4.25 6.32 -11.59
C ASP A 27 -5.04 6.09 -12.89
N MET A 28 -5.33 7.17 -13.63
CA MET A 28 -6.00 7.11 -14.94
C MET A 28 -5.26 6.23 -15.95
N ARG A 29 -3.92 6.31 -15.95
CA ARG A 29 -3.06 5.52 -16.83
C ARG A 29 -3.14 4.04 -16.47
N SER A 30 -3.07 3.70 -15.18
CA SER A 30 -3.17 2.32 -14.71
C SER A 30 -4.53 1.70 -15.03
N GLU A 31 -5.62 2.46 -14.82
CA GLU A 31 -6.98 2.03 -15.15
C GLU A 31 -7.14 1.78 -16.66
N LEU A 32 -6.69 2.71 -17.50
CA LEU A 32 -6.72 2.57 -18.96
C LEU A 32 -5.88 1.39 -19.44
N GLU A 33 -4.70 1.18 -18.85
CA GLU A 33 -3.83 0.03 -19.16
C GLU A 33 -4.56 -1.29 -18.86
N SER A 34 -5.23 -1.40 -17.70
CA SER A 34 -6.03 -2.57 -17.36
C SER A 34 -7.10 -2.85 -18.42
N HIS A 35 -7.88 -1.84 -18.81
CA HIS A 35 -8.93 -2.02 -19.82
C HIS A 35 -8.39 -2.44 -21.19
N LEU A 36 -7.23 -1.92 -21.60
CA LEU A 36 -6.59 -2.28 -22.86
C LEU A 36 -6.02 -3.70 -22.83
N VAL A 37 -5.42 -4.12 -21.71
CA VAL A 37 -4.92 -5.48 -21.51
C VAL A 37 -6.08 -6.49 -21.50
N ASP A 38 -7.17 -6.16 -20.81
CA ASP A 38 -8.38 -7.00 -20.76
C ASP A 38 -8.99 -7.16 -22.15
N ALA A 39 -9.13 -6.06 -22.90
CA ALA A 39 -9.63 -6.11 -24.28
C ALA A 39 -8.74 -6.95 -25.20
N ALA A 40 -7.43 -6.80 -25.09
CA ALA A 40 -6.47 -7.59 -25.86
C ALA A 40 -6.55 -9.08 -25.51
N SER A 41 -6.72 -9.43 -24.23
CA SER A 41 -6.90 -10.81 -23.78
C SER A 41 -8.18 -11.46 -24.33
N ALA A 42 -9.23 -10.64 -24.54
CA ALA A 42 -10.49 -11.03 -25.16
C ALA A 42 -10.45 -11.03 -26.71
N GLY A 43 -9.28 -10.77 -27.31
CA GLY A 43 -9.11 -10.72 -28.77
C GLY A 43 -9.73 -9.49 -29.45
N LYS A 44 -10.06 -8.45 -28.68
CA LYS A 44 -10.62 -7.18 -29.21
C LYS A 44 -9.49 -6.21 -29.53
N SER A 45 -9.69 -5.36 -30.54
CA SER A 45 -8.73 -4.31 -30.87
C SER A 45 -8.75 -3.18 -29.82
N PRO A 46 -7.63 -2.47 -29.61
CA PRO A 46 -7.57 -1.30 -28.72
C PRO A 46 -8.63 -0.23 -29.06
N GLU A 47 -8.92 -0.05 -30.35
CA GLU A 47 -9.93 0.87 -30.88
C GLU A 47 -11.35 0.59 -30.36
N SER A 48 -11.63 -0.64 -29.90
CA SER A 48 -12.90 -0.96 -29.26
C SER A 48 -13.07 -0.32 -27.88
N VAL A 49 -11.96 0.03 -27.23
CA VAL A 49 -11.91 0.65 -25.89
C VAL A 49 -11.84 2.17 -26.02
N ILE A 50 -10.92 2.67 -26.86
CA ILE A 50 -10.66 4.11 -27.00
C ILE A 50 -11.48 4.78 -28.12
N GLY A 51 -12.14 4.01 -28.96
CA GLY A 51 -12.82 4.51 -30.16
C GLY A 51 -11.84 4.95 -31.26
N THR A 52 -12.37 5.62 -32.29
CA THR A 52 -11.60 6.08 -33.46
C THR A 52 -10.88 7.41 -33.23
N ASN A 53 -11.14 8.11 -32.12
CA ASN A 53 -10.56 9.41 -31.80
C ASN A 53 -10.01 9.44 -30.37
N LEU A 54 -8.70 9.26 -30.27
CA LEU A 54 -7.96 9.19 -29.01
C LEU A 54 -8.04 10.49 -28.20
N ASP A 55 -7.92 11.65 -28.85
CA ASP A 55 -8.03 12.96 -28.19
C ASP A 55 -9.41 13.16 -27.56
N ALA A 56 -10.47 12.85 -28.29
CA ALA A 56 -11.84 12.98 -27.78
C ALA A 56 -12.08 12.04 -26.59
N PHE A 57 -11.59 10.81 -26.69
CA PHE A 57 -11.65 9.82 -25.62
C PHE A 57 -10.92 10.31 -24.36
N ALA A 58 -9.66 10.71 -24.48
CA ALA A 58 -8.83 11.14 -23.35
C ALA A 58 -9.47 12.30 -22.59
N ARG A 59 -10.12 13.24 -23.29
CA ARG A 59 -10.86 14.36 -22.68
C ARG A 59 -12.13 13.92 -21.98
N SER A 60 -12.90 12.99 -22.58
CA SER A 60 -14.10 12.45 -21.97
C SER A 60 -13.79 11.64 -20.69
N TRP A 61 -12.64 10.97 -20.67
CA TRP A 61 -12.19 10.19 -19.52
C TRP A 61 -12.02 11.05 -18.26
N ILE A 62 -11.52 12.29 -18.40
CA ILE A 62 -11.40 13.25 -17.30
C ILE A 62 -12.78 13.57 -16.69
N SER A 63 -13.80 13.75 -17.53
CA SER A 63 -15.15 14.10 -17.07
C SER A 63 -15.88 12.95 -16.35
N GLY A 64 -15.44 11.71 -16.60
CA GLY A 64 -16.03 10.50 -16.00
C GLY A 64 -15.39 10.10 -14.67
N GLN A 65 -14.24 10.66 -14.31
CA GLN A 65 -13.61 10.34 -13.03
C GLN A 65 -14.30 11.05 -11.88
N PRO A 66 -14.59 10.34 -10.77
CA PRO A 66 -14.99 11.01 -9.54
C PRO A 66 -13.88 12.00 -9.20
N ALA A 67 -14.23 13.27 -9.00
CA ALA A 67 -13.27 14.29 -8.58
C ALA A 67 -12.45 13.70 -7.43
N SER A 68 -11.17 13.41 -7.69
CA SER A 68 -10.28 12.89 -6.67
C SER A 68 -10.32 13.92 -5.54
N VAL A 69 -11.00 13.54 -4.45
CA VAL A 69 -11.10 14.39 -3.28
C VAL A 69 -9.70 14.37 -2.70
N ILE A 70 -8.85 15.29 -3.16
CA ILE A 70 -7.56 15.54 -2.56
C ILE A 70 -7.89 15.82 -1.08
N PRO A 71 -7.45 14.97 -0.14
CA PRO A 71 -7.76 15.18 1.26
C PRO A 71 -7.22 16.56 1.65
N LEU A 72 -8.13 17.46 2.04
CA LEU A 72 -7.90 18.90 2.17
C LEU A 72 -6.92 19.30 3.30
N SER A 73 -6.29 18.35 3.99
CA SER A 73 -5.20 18.62 4.90
C SER A 73 -4.37 17.37 5.18
N PHE A 74 -3.07 17.55 5.34
CA PHE A 74 -2.14 16.53 5.86
C PHE A 74 -2.66 15.88 7.16
N SER A 75 -3.37 16.65 8.01
CA SER A 75 -3.99 16.15 9.23
C SER A 75 -5.14 15.16 8.99
N ALA A 76 -5.92 15.31 7.91
CA ALA A 76 -6.99 14.38 7.57
C ALA A 76 -6.42 13.03 7.12
N VAL A 77 -5.40 13.05 6.25
CA VAL A 77 -4.66 11.85 5.82
C VAL A 77 -4.01 11.14 7.01
N GLN A 78 -3.41 11.91 7.92
CA GLN A 78 -2.79 11.36 9.12
C GLN A 78 -3.84 10.71 10.05
N THR A 79 -5.00 11.33 10.22
CA THR A 79 -6.08 10.82 11.07
C THR A 79 -6.68 9.52 10.51
N GLU A 80 -6.89 9.44 9.19
CA GLU A 80 -7.35 8.22 8.52
C GLU A 80 -6.33 7.08 8.68
N ARG A 81 -5.03 7.39 8.59
CA ARG A 81 -3.96 6.42 8.79
C ARG A 81 -3.85 5.93 10.22
N GLU A 82 -3.99 6.81 11.19
CA GLU A 82 -4.02 6.45 12.61
C GLU A 82 -5.23 5.55 12.91
N ALA A 83 -6.42 5.89 12.40
CA ALA A 83 -7.60 5.05 12.53
C ALA A 83 -7.43 3.66 11.87
N GLN A 84 -6.81 3.59 10.70
CA GLN A 84 -6.54 2.33 10.00
C GLN A 84 -5.43 1.49 10.67
N ALA A 85 -4.42 2.14 11.23
CA ALA A 85 -3.38 1.50 12.04
C ALA A 85 -3.96 0.95 13.35
N ASP A 86 -4.85 1.70 14.00
CA ASP A 86 -5.54 1.28 15.22
C ASP A 86 -6.48 0.11 14.96
N ALA A 87 -7.22 0.12 13.85
CA ALA A 87 -8.05 -1.03 13.46
C ALA A 87 -7.22 -2.30 13.24
N THR A 88 -6.03 -2.16 12.64
CA THR A 88 -5.09 -3.28 12.42
C THR A 88 -4.55 -3.82 13.76
N ARG A 89 -4.11 -2.93 14.64
CA ARG A 89 -3.63 -3.28 16.00
C ARG A 89 -4.73 -3.93 16.82
N MET A 90 -5.94 -3.41 16.75
CA MET A 90 -7.12 -3.94 17.44
C MET A 90 -7.38 -5.40 17.02
N ARG A 91 -7.37 -5.70 15.72
CA ARG A 91 -7.52 -7.09 15.23
C ARG A 91 -6.44 -8.01 15.77
N LEU A 92 -5.19 -7.57 15.81
CA LEU A 92 -4.08 -8.33 16.37
C LEU A 92 -4.26 -8.60 17.88
N TYR A 93 -4.66 -7.60 18.66
CA TYR A 93 -4.91 -7.80 20.09
C TYR A 93 -6.10 -8.72 20.35
N ILE A 94 -7.18 -8.62 19.54
CA ILE A 94 -8.32 -9.51 19.62
C ILE A 94 -7.90 -10.95 19.32
N SER A 95 -7.09 -11.18 18.28
CA SER A 95 -6.62 -12.53 17.96
C SER A 95 -5.72 -13.10 19.06
N ILE A 96 -4.79 -12.31 19.61
CA ILE A 96 -3.93 -12.71 20.74
C ILE A 96 -4.79 -13.07 21.95
N ALA A 97 -5.74 -12.22 22.32
CA ALA A 97 -6.65 -12.47 23.45
C ALA A 97 -7.49 -13.73 23.23
N ALA A 98 -8.00 -13.95 22.01
CA ALA A 98 -8.75 -15.14 21.66
C ALA A 98 -7.89 -16.41 21.73
N ILE A 99 -6.64 -16.37 21.24
CA ILE A 99 -5.68 -17.48 21.32
C ILE A 99 -5.40 -17.84 22.79
N ILE A 100 -5.07 -16.84 23.62
CA ILE A 100 -4.83 -17.05 25.05
C ILE A 100 -6.08 -17.64 25.71
N GLY A 101 -7.26 -17.11 25.40
CA GLY A 101 -8.54 -17.61 25.91
C GLY A 101 -8.79 -19.07 25.53
N VAL A 102 -8.63 -19.44 24.27
CA VAL A 102 -8.81 -20.82 23.77
C VAL A 102 -7.81 -21.77 24.43
N THR A 103 -6.54 -21.39 24.52
CA THR A 103 -5.50 -22.23 25.13
C THR A 103 -5.73 -22.39 26.63
N LEU A 104 -6.02 -21.32 27.38
CA LEU A 104 -6.35 -21.42 28.80
C LEU A 104 -7.61 -22.25 29.05
N LEU A 105 -8.65 -22.05 28.24
CA LEU A 105 -9.88 -22.82 28.33
C LEU A 105 -9.61 -24.31 28.12
N GLY A 106 -8.80 -24.66 27.12
CA GLY A 106 -8.40 -26.04 26.84
C GLY A 106 -7.55 -26.65 27.96
N VAL A 107 -6.63 -25.91 28.55
CA VAL A 107 -5.82 -26.37 29.70
C VAL A 107 -6.69 -26.61 30.94
N LEU A 108 -7.64 -25.72 31.22
CA LEU A 108 -8.46 -25.76 32.43
C LEU A 108 -9.63 -26.73 32.34
N LEU A 109 -10.29 -26.82 31.19
CA LEU A 109 -11.53 -27.57 31.00
C LEU A 109 -11.39 -28.77 30.04
N GLY A 110 -10.22 -28.98 29.45
CA GLY A 110 -9.99 -30.06 28.50
C GLY A 110 -10.19 -31.44 29.12
N PRO A 111 -10.86 -32.38 28.42
CA PRO A 111 -11.01 -33.74 28.90
C PRO A 111 -9.64 -34.38 29.07
N LYS A 112 -9.44 -35.00 30.24
CA LYS A 112 -8.17 -35.65 30.60
C LYS A 112 -8.07 -37.01 29.93
N SER A 113 -6.90 -37.26 29.36
CA SER A 113 -6.61 -38.40 28.51
C SER A 113 -6.24 -39.64 29.32
N ASN A 114 -6.90 -40.76 29.04
CA ASN A 114 -6.47 -42.09 29.48
C ASN A 114 -5.68 -42.83 28.38
N TYR A 115 -5.30 -42.12 27.30
CA TYR A 115 -4.60 -42.71 26.16
C TYR A 115 -3.13 -42.95 26.49
N SER A 116 -2.71 -44.22 26.42
CA SER A 116 -1.33 -44.63 26.74
C SER A 116 -0.27 -44.06 25.79
N GLY A 117 -0.65 -43.61 24.59
CA GLY A 117 0.26 -43.03 23.60
C GLY A 117 0.34 -41.49 23.65
N LEU A 118 -0.12 -40.84 24.72
CA LEU A 118 -0.12 -39.39 24.82
C LEU A 118 1.30 -38.79 24.71
N GLU A 119 2.30 -39.48 25.23
CA GLU A 119 3.71 -39.09 25.12
C GLU A 119 4.15 -38.88 23.66
N SER A 120 3.69 -39.74 22.75
CA SER A 120 4.00 -39.59 21.33
C SER A 120 3.42 -38.28 20.77
N TRP A 121 2.21 -37.90 21.18
CA TRP A 121 1.59 -36.64 20.76
C TRP A 121 2.30 -35.41 21.34
N GLN A 122 2.80 -35.48 22.58
CA GLN A 122 3.59 -34.41 23.19
C GLN A 122 4.83 -34.11 22.33
N TRP A 123 5.59 -35.14 21.98
CA TRP A 123 6.78 -34.99 21.13
C TRP A 123 6.45 -34.50 19.73
N VAL A 124 5.36 -34.98 19.12
CA VAL A 124 4.90 -34.50 17.80
C VAL A 124 4.66 -32.99 17.84
N PHE A 125 3.92 -32.46 18.82
CA PHE A 125 3.61 -31.03 18.88
C PHE A 125 4.81 -30.17 19.31
N VAL A 126 5.67 -30.66 20.22
CA VAL A 126 6.92 -29.99 20.59
C VAL A 126 7.82 -29.85 19.37
N LEU A 127 8.12 -30.95 18.68
CA LEU A 127 8.96 -30.94 17.49
C LEU A 127 8.36 -30.06 16.38
N SER A 128 7.05 -30.19 16.14
CA SER A 128 6.35 -29.33 15.16
C SER A 128 6.49 -27.85 15.49
N THR A 129 6.37 -27.46 16.77
CA THR A 129 6.52 -26.07 17.21
C THR A 129 7.90 -25.53 16.82
N PHE A 130 8.97 -26.22 17.21
CA PHE A 130 10.32 -25.76 16.91
C PHE A 130 10.63 -25.81 15.42
N SER A 131 10.25 -26.88 14.72
CA SER A 131 10.49 -26.99 13.27
C SER A 131 9.77 -25.90 12.47
N LEU A 132 8.53 -25.57 12.82
CA LEU A 132 7.75 -24.53 12.14
C LEU A 132 8.32 -23.13 12.42
N LEU A 133 8.66 -22.83 13.69
CA LEU A 133 9.24 -21.54 14.05
C LEU A 133 10.64 -21.33 13.48
N ILE A 134 11.46 -22.38 13.44
CA ILE A 134 12.78 -22.34 12.78
C ILE A 134 12.59 -22.21 11.26
N GLY A 135 11.65 -22.95 10.67
CA GLY A 135 11.32 -22.87 9.24
C GLY A 135 10.90 -21.48 8.79
N GLU A 136 10.17 -20.76 9.65
CA GLU A 136 9.79 -19.36 9.40
C GLU A 136 11.01 -18.44 9.19
N MET A 137 12.10 -18.65 9.96
CA MET A 137 13.32 -17.83 9.84
C MET A 137 13.97 -17.90 8.44
N PHE A 138 13.72 -18.98 7.70
CA PHE A 138 14.21 -19.14 6.32
C PHE A 138 13.26 -18.56 5.27
N THR A 139 11.98 -18.36 5.61
CA THR A 139 10.92 -18.04 4.65
C THR A 139 10.65 -16.53 4.56
N GLY A 140 10.84 -15.79 5.67
CA GLY A 140 10.75 -14.33 5.70
C GLY A 140 9.35 -13.73 5.46
N GLY A 141 8.32 -14.57 5.32
CA GLY A 141 6.97 -14.17 4.87
C GLY A 141 5.87 -14.30 5.92
N PHE A 142 6.19 -14.70 7.16
CA PHE A 142 5.26 -14.91 8.27
C PHE A 142 4.15 -15.94 8.01
N PHE A 143 4.30 -16.79 6.99
CA PHE A 143 3.29 -17.76 6.59
C PHE A 143 3.25 -19.00 7.50
N VAL A 144 4.40 -19.41 8.02
CA VAL A 144 4.58 -20.62 8.85
C VAL A 144 4.32 -20.30 10.33
N LEU A 145 4.56 -19.05 10.74
CA LEU A 145 4.42 -18.56 12.11
C LEU A 145 3.06 -18.93 12.77
N PRO A 146 1.88 -18.75 12.13
CA PRO A 146 0.59 -19.10 12.73
C PRO A 146 0.47 -20.57 13.11
N PHE A 147 1.00 -21.47 12.27
CA PHE A 147 1.03 -22.90 12.54
C PHE A 147 1.97 -23.24 13.69
N GLY A 148 3.08 -22.51 13.83
CA GLY A 148 3.97 -22.61 14.99
C GLY A 148 3.27 -22.24 16.30
N ILE A 149 2.48 -21.16 16.32
CA ILE A 149 1.69 -20.74 17.50
C ILE A 149 0.62 -21.79 17.82
N GLY A 150 -0.06 -22.34 16.80
CA GLY A 150 -1.00 -23.44 16.97
C GLY A 150 -0.35 -24.67 17.60
N ALA A 151 0.81 -25.06 17.10
CA ALA A 151 1.56 -26.21 17.61
C ALA A 151 2.02 -25.97 19.07
N ALA A 152 2.45 -24.76 19.40
CA ALA A 152 2.84 -24.40 20.77
C ALA A 152 1.65 -24.52 21.74
N SER A 153 0.46 -24.10 21.32
CA SER A 153 -0.76 -24.20 22.13
C SER A 153 -1.18 -25.67 22.34
N ALA A 154 -1.18 -26.47 21.27
CA ALA A 154 -1.45 -27.91 21.36
C ALA A 154 -0.41 -28.66 22.20
N SER A 155 0.87 -28.27 22.11
CA SER A 155 1.93 -28.76 22.98
C SER A 155 1.63 -28.48 24.45
N ALA A 156 1.28 -27.24 24.80
CA ALA A 156 0.91 -26.90 26.18
C ALA A 156 -0.28 -27.74 26.72
N LEU A 157 -1.30 -27.99 25.90
CA LEU A 157 -2.43 -28.84 26.27
C LEU A 157 -2.03 -30.32 26.43
N SER A 158 -1.09 -30.80 25.64
CA SER A 158 -0.60 -32.18 25.73
C SER A 158 0.13 -32.45 27.06
N PHE A 159 0.81 -31.45 27.62
CA PHE A 159 1.38 -31.51 28.98
C PHE A 159 0.34 -31.37 30.07
N ALA A 160 -0.79 -30.74 29.77
CA ALA A 160 -1.97 -30.71 30.64
C ALA A 160 -2.81 -32.02 30.55
N GLU A 161 -2.27 -33.08 29.95
CA GLU A 161 -2.92 -34.38 29.80
C GLU A 161 -4.25 -34.34 29.04
N VAL A 162 -4.44 -33.37 28.14
CA VAL A 162 -5.69 -33.25 27.36
C VAL A 162 -5.74 -34.29 26.23
N GLU A 163 -6.94 -34.81 25.95
CA GLU A 163 -7.14 -35.84 24.92
C GLU A 163 -6.71 -35.41 23.49
N PRO A 164 -6.13 -36.33 22.69
CA PRO A 164 -5.60 -36.02 21.35
C PRO A 164 -6.57 -35.31 20.38
N PRO A 165 -7.87 -35.65 20.31
CA PRO A 165 -8.80 -34.94 19.43
C PRO A 165 -8.90 -33.44 19.74
N VAL A 166 -8.81 -33.06 21.01
CA VAL A 166 -8.86 -31.66 21.44
C VAL A 166 -7.57 -30.94 21.10
N LEU A 167 -6.41 -31.62 21.16
CA LEU A 167 -5.12 -31.05 20.74
C LEU A 167 -5.17 -30.62 19.26
N ILE A 168 -5.70 -31.49 18.40
CA ILE A 168 -5.84 -31.21 16.96
C ILE A 168 -6.82 -30.04 16.75
N GLY A 169 -7.96 -30.04 17.45
CA GLY A 169 -8.94 -28.95 17.38
C GLY A 169 -8.35 -27.59 17.78
N VAL A 170 -7.60 -27.55 18.89
CA VAL A 170 -6.94 -26.33 19.37
C VAL A 170 -5.84 -25.88 18.41
N PHE A 171 -5.02 -26.80 17.89
CA PHE A 171 -4.04 -26.49 16.84
C PHE A 171 -4.70 -25.79 15.65
N THR A 172 -5.80 -26.32 15.13
CA THR A 172 -6.51 -25.76 13.97
C THR A 172 -7.10 -24.38 14.29
N VAL A 173 -7.83 -24.24 15.41
CA VAL A 173 -8.48 -22.98 15.79
C VAL A 173 -7.46 -21.89 16.06
N VAL A 174 -6.40 -22.19 16.83
CA VAL A 174 -5.35 -21.22 17.15
C VAL A 174 -4.59 -20.78 15.89
N SER A 175 -4.26 -21.72 14.99
CA SER A 175 -3.60 -21.38 13.72
C SER A 175 -4.48 -20.47 12.86
N ALA A 176 -5.78 -20.73 12.79
CA ALA A 176 -6.74 -19.89 12.06
C ALA A 176 -6.88 -18.48 12.67
N LEU A 177 -6.94 -18.38 14.00
CA LEU A 177 -6.98 -17.09 14.71
C LEU A 177 -5.70 -16.29 14.49
N ALA A 178 -4.54 -16.96 14.55
CA ALA A 178 -3.25 -16.34 14.28
C ALA A 178 -3.16 -15.86 12.84
N LEU A 179 -3.55 -16.68 11.85
CA LEU A 179 -3.63 -16.28 10.44
C LEU A 179 -4.56 -15.08 10.23
N TRP A 180 -5.74 -15.10 10.84
CA TRP A 180 -6.70 -14.00 10.74
C TRP A 180 -6.14 -12.69 11.28
N GLY A 181 -5.41 -12.73 12.40
CA GLY A 181 -4.74 -11.56 12.96
C GLY A 181 -3.55 -11.07 12.11
N LEU A 182 -2.83 -11.97 11.46
CA LEU A 182 -1.61 -11.67 10.69
C LEU A 182 -1.87 -11.31 9.22
N ARG A 183 -3.03 -11.67 8.67
CA ARG A 183 -3.41 -11.49 7.25
C ARG A 183 -3.17 -10.07 6.73
N GLU A 184 -3.47 -9.05 7.54
CA GLU A 184 -3.37 -7.64 7.15
C GLU A 184 -1.91 -7.14 7.10
N PHE A 185 -0.99 -7.78 7.81
CA PHE A 185 0.43 -7.41 7.79
C PHE A 185 1.13 -7.92 6.53
N ALA A 186 0.70 -9.06 6.00
CA ALA A 186 1.24 -9.63 4.77
C ALA A 186 0.77 -8.88 3.50
N SER A 187 -0.38 -8.20 3.55
CA SER A 187 -0.95 -7.47 2.40
C SER A 187 -0.49 -6.01 2.30
N LYS A 188 0.49 -5.59 3.10
CA LYS A 188 0.81 -4.17 3.32
C LYS A 188 2.09 -3.69 2.63
N ASP A 189 2.52 -4.36 1.56
CA ASP A 189 3.69 -3.94 0.77
C ASP A 189 3.35 -3.02 -0.42
N ASP A 190 2.07 -2.73 -0.67
CA ASP A 190 1.66 -1.73 -1.68
C ASP A 190 1.47 -0.33 -1.05
N GLY A 191 2.31 -0.02 -0.06
CA GLY A 191 2.32 1.28 0.59
C GLY A 191 2.85 2.35 -0.36
N VAL A 192 1.94 3.15 -0.92
CA VAL A 192 2.17 4.43 -1.60
C VAL A 192 3.50 5.04 -1.12
N VAL A 193 4.50 5.04 -1.99
CA VAL A 193 5.82 5.61 -1.71
C VAL A 193 5.59 7.06 -1.36
N PHE A 194 5.78 7.41 -0.08
CA PHE A 194 5.78 8.81 0.30
C PHE A 194 6.86 9.51 -0.48
N ALA A 195 6.48 10.64 -1.06
CA ALA A 195 7.35 11.60 -1.67
C ALA A 195 8.35 12.11 -0.58
N VAL A 196 9.50 11.44 -0.42
CA VAL A 196 10.55 11.83 0.54
C VAL A 196 11.34 12.99 -0.06
N GLY A 197 11.48 14.11 0.68
CA GLY A 197 12.28 15.25 0.26
C GLY A 197 11.44 16.35 -0.41
N GLY A 198 11.96 16.97 -1.49
CA GLY A 198 11.32 18.11 -2.16
C GLY A 198 9.91 17.83 -2.69
N ASP A 199 9.62 16.55 -2.89
CA ASP A 199 8.42 15.97 -3.45
C ASP A 199 7.17 16.22 -2.56
N ARG A 200 7.36 16.56 -1.27
CA ARG A 200 6.32 17.03 -0.35
C ARG A 200 5.73 18.40 -0.67
N TYR A 201 6.42 19.17 -1.50
CA TYR A 201 6.07 20.55 -1.81
C TYR A 201 5.32 20.71 -3.12
N VAL A 202 5.03 19.61 -3.82
CA VAL A 202 4.13 19.62 -4.99
C VAL A 202 2.77 20.20 -4.58
N ASP A 203 2.21 21.04 -5.44
CA ASP A 203 0.99 21.83 -5.26
C ASP A 203 1.03 22.93 -4.18
N GLN A 204 2.13 23.09 -3.44
CA GLN A 204 2.31 24.20 -2.52
C GLN A 204 2.74 25.49 -3.24
N THR A 205 2.42 26.62 -2.61
CA THR A 205 2.84 27.95 -3.07
C THR A 205 4.10 28.41 -2.33
N GLY A 206 5.06 28.93 -3.08
CA GLY A 206 6.28 29.54 -2.56
C GLY A 206 6.50 30.94 -3.14
N ILE A 207 7.52 31.61 -2.60
CA ILE A 207 7.96 32.93 -3.08
C ILE A 207 9.26 32.74 -3.84
N LEU A 208 9.33 33.25 -5.06
CA LEU A 208 10.55 33.22 -5.85
C LEU A 208 11.58 34.19 -5.25
N THR A 209 12.71 33.67 -4.76
CA THR A 209 13.81 34.48 -4.20
C THR A 209 14.92 34.75 -5.21
N ALA A 210 14.92 34.05 -6.35
CA ALA A 210 15.78 34.38 -7.49
C ALA A 210 14.96 34.22 -8.78
N PRO A 211 14.97 35.21 -9.69
CA PRO A 211 14.09 35.26 -10.85
C PRO A 211 14.37 34.13 -11.86
N ILE A 212 13.35 33.74 -12.62
CA ILE A 212 13.47 32.82 -13.75
C ILE A 212 13.31 33.62 -15.04
N GLN A 213 14.35 33.67 -15.87
CA GLN A 213 14.39 34.44 -17.13
C GLN A 213 14.17 33.56 -18.37
N GLY A 214 13.06 32.80 -18.40
CA GLY A 214 12.70 31.95 -19.55
C GLY A 214 13.37 30.58 -19.55
N VAL A 215 13.27 29.89 -20.70
CA VAL A 215 13.61 28.45 -20.84
C VAL A 215 15.07 28.18 -20.48
N GLY A 216 15.30 27.27 -19.53
CA GLY A 216 16.64 26.82 -19.13
C GLY A 216 17.32 27.67 -18.04
N THR A 217 16.67 28.73 -17.58
CA THR A 217 17.16 29.54 -16.45
C THR A 217 16.77 28.91 -15.13
N ILE A 218 17.72 28.80 -14.18
CA ILE A 218 17.47 28.25 -12.86
C ILE A 218 17.25 29.40 -11.88
N GLY A 219 16.06 29.46 -11.28
CA GLY A 219 15.73 30.36 -10.19
C GLY A 219 15.80 29.66 -8.82
N ARG A 220 15.29 30.33 -7.79
CA ARG A 220 15.11 29.74 -6.45
C ARG A 220 13.74 30.10 -5.90
N VAL A 221 13.08 29.11 -5.33
CA VAL A 221 11.81 29.27 -4.62
C VAL A 221 12.02 29.01 -3.13
N ARG A 222 11.43 29.83 -2.28
CA ARG A 222 11.32 29.59 -0.85
C ARG A 222 9.92 29.11 -0.54
N ILE A 223 9.83 27.93 0.07
CA ILE A 223 8.57 27.33 0.52
C ILE A 223 8.72 27.10 2.01
N GLU A 224 7.85 27.75 2.79
CA GLU A 224 7.97 27.86 4.24
C GLU A 224 9.36 28.39 4.66
N THR A 225 10.21 27.53 5.22
CA THR A 225 11.56 27.85 5.70
C THR A 225 12.68 27.34 4.79
N GLU A 226 12.35 26.54 3.75
CA GLU A 226 13.34 25.89 2.90
C GLU A 226 13.47 26.57 1.53
N SER A 227 14.69 26.62 0.99
CA SER A 227 14.97 27.21 -0.31
C SER A 227 15.44 26.16 -1.31
N TRP A 228 14.65 26.01 -2.38
CA TRP A 228 14.84 25.00 -3.42
C TRP A 228 15.18 25.64 -4.76
N MET A 229 15.86 24.89 -5.63
CA MET A 229 16.08 25.32 -7.01
C MET A 229 14.77 25.25 -7.78
N ALA A 230 14.45 26.28 -8.56
CA ALA A 230 13.21 26.37 -9.31
C ALA A 230 13.48 26.47 -10.82
N ILE A 231 12.68 25.77 -11.62
CA ILE A 231 12.66 25.82 -13.08
C ILE A 231 11.22 26.00 -13.53
N THR A 232 11.00 26.55 -14.73
CA THR A 232 9.66 26.65 -15.33
C THR A 232 9.61 25.78 -16.57
N ASP A 233 8.47 25.13 -16.82
CA ASP A 233 8.17 24.54 -18.11
C ASP A 233 7.54 25.61 -19.00
N GLY A 234 8.20 25.94 -20.11
CA GLY A 234 7.80 27.01 -21.04
C GLY A 234 8.64 28.28 -20.95
N ASN A 235 8.28 29.30 -21.73
CA ASN A 235 9.04 30.55 -21.84
C ASN A 235 8.52 31.66 -20.91
N GLN A 236 8.03 31.29 -19.72
CA GLN A 236 7.55 32.26 -18.76
C GLN A 236 8.72 32.94 -18.03
N MET A 237 8.67 34.26 -17.95
CA MET A 237 9.58 35.06 -17.13
C MET A 237 8.88 35.37 -15.82
N ILE A 238 9.45 34.90 -14.71
CA ILE A 238 8.88 35.08 -13.38
C ILE A 238 9.83 35.95 -12.55
N PRO A 239 9.41 37.16 -12.13
CA PRO A 239 10.26 38.07 -11.37
C PRO A 239 10.49 37.57 -9.94
N GLU A 240 11.53 38.10 -9.31
CA GLU A 240 11.76 37.90 -7.88
C GLU A 240 10.59 38.48 -7.07
N GLY A 241 10.23 37.79 -5.98
CA GLY A 241 9.09 38.14 -5.13
C GLY A 241 7.73 37.61 -5.62
N ALA A 242 7.67 37.02 -6.82
CA ALA A 242 6.43 36.43 -7.32
C ALA A 242 6.01 35.20 -6.51
N VAL A 243 4.71 35.06 -6.31
CA VAL A 243 4.11 33.83 -5.76
C VAL A 243 4.00 32.81 -6.88
N VAL A 244 4.57 31.64 -6.65
CA VAL A 244 4.57 30.55 -7.62
C VAL A 244 4.05 29.27 -6.99
N ARG A 245 3.39 28.43 -7.79
CA ARG A 245 2.95 27.11 -7.38
C ARG A 245 3.93 26.07 -7.91
N VAL A 246 4.30 25.10 -7.08
CA VAL A 246 5.10 23.94 -7.51
C VAL A 246 4.20 22.95 -8.21
N SER A 247 4.50 22.61 -9.47
CA SER A 247 3.75 21.62 -10.23
C SER A 247 4.36 20.21 -10.15
N GLU A 248 5.68 20.11 -10.01
CA GLU A 248 6.41 18.84 -10.03
C GLU A 248 7.80 19.01 -9.39
N VAL A 249 8.44 17.92 -8.98
CA VAL A 249 9.87 17.90 -8.63
C VAL A 249 10.63 17.03 -9.62
N ARG A 250 11.67 17.60 -10.24
CA ARG A 250 12.60 16.91 -11.14
C ARG A 250 13.97 16.82 -10.50
N GLY A 251 14.22 15.72 -9.81
CA GLY A 251 15.44 15.50 -9.04
C GLY A 251 15.53 16.46 -7.86
N THR A 252 16.47 17.41 -7.89
CA THR A 252 16.64 18.44 -6.84
C THR A 252 16.05 19.80 -7.22
N ARG A 253 15.29 19.87 -8.32
CA ARG A 253 14.69 21.10 -8.86
C ARG A 253 13.16 21.00 -8.82
N MET A 254 12.51 22.08 -8.43
CA MET A 254 11.06 22.22 -8.45
C MET A 254 10.64 22.87 -9.76
N VAL A 255 9.67 22.26 -10.46
CA VAL A 255 8.99 22.90 -11.58
C VAL A 255 7.92 23.80 -10.99
N VAL A 256 7.97 25.09 -11.34
CA VAL A 256 7.06 26.10 -10.80
C VAL A 256 6.35 26.86 -11.92
N SER A 257 5.11 27.26 -11.65
CA SER A 257 4.31 28.12 -12.52
C SER A 257 3.85 29.36 -11.76
N ALA A 258 3.75 30.49 -12.46
CA ALA A 258 3.17 31.69 -11.88
C ALA A 258 1.69 31.47 -11.55
N THR A 259 1.26 31.92 -10.36
CA THR A 259 -0.15 31.94 -9.96
C THR A 259 -0.83 33.21 -10.47
#